data_AF-A0A814ED15-F1
#
_entry.id   AF-A0A814ED15-F1
#
_cell.length_a   1.000
_cell.length_b   1.000
_cell.length_c   1.000
_cell.angle_alpha   90.00
_cell.angle_beta   90.00
_cell.angle_gamma   90.00
#
_symmetry.space_group_name_H-M   'P 1'
#
loop_
_entity.id
_entity.type
_entity.pdbx_description
1 polymer ?
#
loop_
_entity_poly.entity_id
_entity_poly.type
_entity_poly.pdbx_seq_one_letter_code
_entity_poly.pdbx_strand_id
1 'polypeptide(L)'
;MQSSLNLQAPGNDFLPANPVELITTYTGMSSFLLCYIQCNMNPLCRTFVSDIILPSVCHLYEGSIDTGTIVKSSSLTSRVGGLYYYPSLYDVYNQMCDPYVLSANRYLICVDNVWQCPTTTFWNGSMCLNQVYYGDSCTMNAACRQDIGLQCSSDCQKCICNSTASWNNISCVIGQTACPSSKPSDPCVAAYWPLDGNANDLTNTHNGMLVGNLSFGMGYIDHAIQCSGTSYINVSYIDFYRRSFTIEFWFYINNRTNADIGLIGECANLTDNACLQLGLRYGSRPFMGFYGDDSAGPGSIVNYQWYHIAFVYNNTASQRQIYVNGLLENIPLLNTLSPTGFLGQSGQITICKTIPWSVNSITYIDQIFVTQRAKTANEILDDATLIAYYSFDYGSILDSGPNLLQSIAVGQTMINGRVKDALLFNSTSAYFRTSSFMTFGIVNQSFSIALWIKPMNLHGILVHISNQSTGDGWCMPLLGFNSSGILIAQSSS
;
A
#
# COMPACT_ATOMS: atom_id res chain seq x y z
N MET A 1 32.88 -25.22 -14.75
CA MET A 1 31.56 -25.42 -14.10
C MET A 1 30.79 -24.12 -14.29
N GLN A 2 29.64 -24.16 -14.98
CA GLN A 2 28.94 -22.96 -15.46
C GLN A 2 27.94 -22.38 -14.43
N SER A 3 27.77 -23.02 -13.28
CA SER A 3 26.97 -22.52 -12.15
C SER A 3 27.42 -23.21 -10.86
N SER A 4 27.30 -22.54 -9.71
CA SER A 4 27.39 -23.22 -8.40
C SER A 4 26.00 -23.64 -7.94
N LEU A 5 25.92 -24.82 -7.34
CA LEU A 5 24.71 -25.33 -6.69
C LEU A 5 24.81 -25.01 -5.20
N ASN A 6 23.89 -24.19 -4.69
CA ASN A 6 23.74 -23.96 -3.26
C ASN A 6 22.65 -24.88 -2.73
N LEU A 7 22.96 -25.65 -1.69
CA LEU A 7 22.04 -26.63 -1.11
C LEU A 7 21.75 -26.27 0.34
N GLN A 8 20.47 -26.13 0.63
CA GLN A 8 20.02 -26.02 2.02
C GLN A 8 20.01 -27.39 2.69
N ALA A 9 20.12 -27.39 4.01
CA ALA A 9 19.96 -28.61 4.80
C ALA A 9 18.55 -29.21 4.57
N PRO A 10 18.39 -30.54 4.65
CA PRO A 10 17.07 -31.17 4.65
C PRO A 10 16.18 -30.66 5.79
N GLY A 11 14.86 -30.68 5.56
CA GLY A 11 13.86 -30.12 6.46
C GLY A 11 13.50 -28.67 6.17
N ASN A 12 13.90 -28.14 5.01
CA ASN A 12 13.62 -26.77 4.58
C ASN A 12 12.76 -26.77 3.31
N ASP A 13 11.96 -25.73 3.17
CA ASP A 13 11.16 -25.41 2.00
C ASP A 13 11.50 -23.99 1.51
N PHE A 14 11.08 -23.68 0.29
CA PHE A 14 11.23 -22.36 -0.31
C PHE A 14 9.85 -21.74 -0.51
N LEU A 15 9.63 -20.60 0.14
CA LEU A 15 8.49 -19.76 -0.12
C LEU A 15 8.94 -18.65 -1.10
N PRO A 16 8.52 -18.70 -2.39
CA PRO A 16 8.87 -17.66 -3.35
C PRO A 16 8.32 -16.30 -2.93
N ALA A 17 8.92 -15.21 -3.42
CA ALA A 17 8.42 -13.86 -3.13
C ALA A 17 7.03 -13.66 -3.75
N ASN A 18 6.79 -14.25 -4.91
CA ASN A 18 5.50 -14.24 -5.57
C ASN A 18 5.05 -15.65 -6.02
N PRO A 19 3.77 -16.05 -5.82
CA PRO A 19 3.24 -17.33 -6.32
C PRO A 19 3.44 -17.57 -7.82
N VAL A 20 3.52 -16.51 -8.64
CA VAL A 20 3.75 -16.60 -10.09
C VAL A 20 5.15 -17.13 -10.45
N GLU A 21 6.08 -17.17 -9.50
CA GLU A 21 7.42 -17.74 -9.70
C GLU A 21 7.41 -19.27 -9.84
N LEU A 22 6.34 -19.95 -9.43
CA LEU A 22 6.24 -21.39 -9.59
C LEU A 22 6.09 -21.72 -11.08
N ILE A 23 7.14 -22.30 -11.66
CA ILE A 23 7.16 -22.70 -13.07
C ILE A 23 6.33 -23.97 -13.25
N THR A 24 6.60 -24.99 -12.45
CA THR A 24 5.94 -26.30 -12.57
C THR A 24 6.18 -27.18 -11.35
N THR A 25 5.30 -28.17 -11.20
CA THR A 25 5.36 -29.20 -10.17
C THR A 25 5.41 -30.58 -10.84
N TYR A 26 6.46 -31.34 -10.54
CA TYR A 26 6.59 -32.74 -10.95
C TYR A 26 6.26 -33.67 -9.78
N THR A 27 5.50 -34.73 -10.05
CA THR A 27 5.20 -35.80 -9.08
C THR A 27 5.94 -37.09 -9.43
N GLY A 28 6.24 -37.93 -8.43
CA GLY A 28 6.88 -39.24 -8.65
C GLY A 28 8.40 -39.15 -8.86
N MET A 29 8.99 -38.00 -8.52
CA MET A 29 10.43 -37.76 -8.58
C MET A 29 11.12 -38.52 -7.45
N SER A 30 11.82 -39.60 -7.76
CA SER A 30 12.38 -40.52 -6.75
C SER A 30 13.68 -40.04 -6.12
N SER A 31 14.26 -38.93 -6.59
CA SER A 31 15.48 -38.37 -6.02
C SER A 31 15.63 -36.88 -6.22
N PHE A 32 16.38 -36.27 -5.31
CA PHE A 32 16.83 -34.88 -5.41
C PHE A 32 17.56 -34.57 -6.72
N LEU A 33 18.40 -35.51 -7.18
CA LEU A 33 19.19 -35.34 -8.41
C LEU A 33 18.30 -35.21 -9.64
N LEU A 34 17.18 -35.94 -9.71
CA LEU A 34 16.21 -35.80 -10.79
C LEU A 34 15.56 -34.41 -10.78
N CYS A 35 15.24 -33.88 -9.60
CA CYS A 35 14.72 -32.51 -9.46
C CYS A 35 15.72 -31.45 -9.94
N TYR A 36 16.99 -31.60 -9.57
CA TYR A 36 18.06 -30.77 -10.10
C TYR A 36 18.17 -30.84 -11.62
N ILE A 37 18.10 -32.05 -12.22
CA ILE A 37 18.17 -32.22 -13.67
C ILE A 37 17.00 -31.50 -14.37
N GLN A 38 15.78 -31.63 -13.84
CA GLN A 38 14.62 -30.90 -14.40
C GLN A 38 14.81 -29.39 -14.32
N CYS A 39 15.31 -28.87 -13.19
CA CYS A 39 15.61 -27.45 -13.07
C CYS A 39 16.70 -27.01 -14.07
N ASN A 40 17.74 -27.81 -14.28
CA ASN A 40 18.83 -27.46 -15.17
C ASN A 40 18.42 -27.50 -16.66
N MET A 41 17.51 -28.40 -17.04
CA MET A 41 16.92 -28.43 -18.38
C MET A 41 15.95 -27.28 -18.65
N ASN A 42 15.40 -26.66 -17.59
CA ASN A 42 14.53 -25.51 -17.73
C ASN A 42 15.35 -24.20 -17.68
N PRO A 43 15.40 -23.41 -18.78
CA PRO A 43 16.23 -22.21 -18.83
C PRO A 43 15.75 -21.10 -17.88
N LEU A 44 14.50 -21.13 -17.41
CA LEU A 44 13.95 -20.16 -16.46
C LEU A 44 14.18 -20.55 -15.00
N CYS A 45 14.41 -21.83 -14.70
CA CYS A 45 14.53 -22.29 -13.32
C CYS A 45 15.79 -21.73 -12.64
N ARG A 46 15.64 -21.20 -11.43
CA ARG A 46 16.75 -20.72 -10.58
C ARG A 46 16.77 -21.44 -9.25
N THR A 47 15.60 -21.77 -8.72
CA THR A 47 15.45 -22.47 -7.44
C THR A 47 14.57 -23.70 -7.62
N PHE A 48 14.82 -24.76 -6.88
CA PHE A 48 13.96 -25.94 -6.86
C PHE A 48 13.83 -26.50 -5.46
N VAL A 49 12.67 -27.09 -5.17
CA VAL A 49 12.40 -27.82 -3.93
C VAL A 49 12.10 -29.26 -4.29
N SER A 50 12.79 -30.20 -3.66
CA SER A 50 12.53 -31.63 -3.81
C SER A 50 12.13 -32.23 -2.49
N ASP A 51 10.97 -32.87 -2.47
CA ASP A 51 10.56 -33.78 -1.41
C ASP A 51 10.44 -35.21 -1.96
N ILE A 52 11.12 -36.14 -1.33
CA ILE A 52 11.21 -37.54 -1.77
C ILE A 52 10.27 -38.49 -1.02
N ILE A 53 9.49 -37.99 -0.04
CA ILE A 53 8.42 -38.76 0.61
C ILE A 53 7.18 -38.81 -0.28
N LEU A 54 6.43 -39.92 -0.25
CA LEU A 54 5.25 -40.13 -1.10
C LEU A 54 4.04 -39.27 -0.68
N PRO A 55 3.36 -38.59 -1.63
CA PRO A 55 3.73 -38.48 -3.04
C PRO A 55 4.97 -37.59 -3.20
N SER A 56 6.02 -38.07 -3.88
CA SER A 56 7.23 -37.28 -4.05
C SER A 56 7.01 -36.14 -5.02
N VAL A 57 7.52 -34.96 -4.67
CA VAL A 57 7.25 -33.71 -5.38
C VAL A 57 8.55 -32.97 -5.68
N CYS A 58 8.60 -32.36 -6.85
CA CYS A 58 9.64 -31.41 -7.23
C CYS A 58 9.00 -30.12 -7.76
N HIS A 59 9.23 -29.01 -7.05
CA HIS A 59 8.82 -27.68 -7.47
C HIS A 59 9.99 -26.97 -8.13
N LEU A 60 9.76 -26.38 -9.30
CA LEU A 60 10.72 -25.52 -9.99
C LEU A 60 10.25 -24.07 -9.92
N TYR A 61 11.15 -23.17 -9.54
CA TYR A 61 10.88 -21.75 -9.38
C TYR A 61 11.80 -20.90 -10.26
N GLU A 62 11.22 -19.82 -10.78
CA GLU A 62 11.92 -18.81 -11.56
C GLU A 62 12.79 -17.90 -10.68
N GLY A 63 12.35 -17.60 -9.46
CA GLY A 63 13.08 -16.73 -8.54
C GLY A 63 14.37 -17.33 -8.02
N SER A 64 15.37 -16.47 -7.80
CA SER A 64 16.60 -16.86 -7.11
C SER A 64 16.30 -17.26 -5.67
N ILE A 65 17.14 -18.11 -5.10
CA ILE A 65 16.99 -18.52 -3.70
C ILE A 65 17.13 -17.32 -2.75
N ASP A 66 17.80 -16.25 -3.20
CA ASP A 66 17.99 -15.01 -2.43
C ASP A 66 16.79 -14.06 -2.50
N THR A 67 15.84 -14.27 -3.43
CA THR A 67 14.65 -13.41 -3.56
C THR A 67 13.48 -13.91 -2.73
N GLY A 68 13.40 -15.22 -2.46
CA GLY A 68 12.36 -15.80 -1.59
C GLY A 68 12.82 -15.99 -0.14
N THR A 69 12.00 -16.68 0.64
CA THR A 69 12.30 -17.02 2.04
C THR A 69 12.45 -18.52 2.24
N ILE A 70 13.49 -18.91 2.97
CA ILE A 70 13.68 -20.31 3.38
C ILE A 70 12.92 -20.53 4.68
N VAL A 71 11.98 -21.46 4.66
CA VAL A 71 11.14 -21.80 5.80
C VAL A 71 11.35 -23.24 6.21
N LYS A 72 11.00 -23.58 7.46
CA LYS A 72 11.05 -24.95 7.92
C LYS A 72 9.93 -25.74 7.27
N SER A 73 10.27 -26.86 6.62
CA SER A 73 9.29 -27.74 5.99
C SER A 73 8.65 -28.66 7.04
N SER A 74 7.40 -29.05 6.80
CA SER A 74 6.76 -30.16 7.52
C SER A 74 7.40 -31.51 7.16
N SER A 75 8.08 -31.59 6.02
CA SER A 75 8.79 -32.77 5.57
C SER A 75 10.28 -32.69 5.91
N LEU A 76 10.77 -33.69 6.64
CA LEU A 76 12.19 -33.81 6.99
C LEU A 76 13.07 -34.14 5.77
N THR A 77 12.48 -34.58 4.66
CA THR A 77 13.19 -34.90 3.41
C THR A 77 13.17 -33.78 2.39
N SER A 78 12.33 -32.75 2.59
CA SER A 78 12.32 -31.57 1.73
C SER A 78 13.68 -30.88 1.72
N ARG A 79 14.18 -30.56 0.53
CA ARG A 79 15.45 -29.88 0.30
C ARG A 79 15.30 -28.81 -0.77
N VAL A 80 15.91 -27.66 -0.51
CA VAL A 80 15.97 -26.53 -1.44
C VAL A 80 17.35 -26.50 -2.12
N GLY A 81 17.36 -26.31 -3.45
CA GLY A 81 18.56 -26.08 -4.25
C GLY A 81 18.44 -24.82 -5.09
N GLY A 82 19.51 -24.01 -5.11
CA GLY A 82 19.61 -22.79 -5.92
C GLY A 82 20.75 -22.85 -6.94
N LEU A 83 20.53 -22.31 -8.14
CA LEU A 83 21.49 -22.24 -9.24
C LEU A 83 22.05 -20.81 -9.33
N TYR A 84 23.33 -20.64 -9.01
CA TYR A 84 24.01 -19.35 -9.04
C TYR A 84 24.91 -19.20 -10.26
N TYR A 85 24.92 -17.98 -10.83
CA TYR A 85 25.67 -17.67 -12.03
C TYR A 85 26.78 -16.68 -11.73
N TYR A 86 27.90 -16.87 -12.41
CA TYR A 86 29.04 -15.97 -12.30
C TYR A 86 28.98 -14.87 -13.36
N PRO A 87 29.42 -13.64 -13.05
CA PRO A 87 29.49 -12.54 -14.01
C PRO A 87 30.25 -12.88 -15.31
N SER A 88 31.28 -13.73 -15.23
CA SER A 88 32.08 -14.16 -16.40
C SER A 88 31.29 -14.92 -17.47
N LEU A 89 30.06 -15.34 -17.18
CA LEU A 89 29.18 -15.96 -18.17
C LEU A 89 28.51 -14.94 -19.09
N TYR A 90 28.65 -13.65 -18.80
CA TYR A 90 27.99 -12.55 -19.47
C TYR A 90 28.95 -11.63 -20.25
N ASP A 91 30.22 -12.03 -20.40
CA ASP A 91 31.26 -11.22 -21.07
C ASP A 91 30.92 -10.85 -22.53
N VAL A 92 30.03 -11.61 -23.16
CA VAL A 92 29.55 -11.38 -24.54
C VAL A 92 28.26 -10.56 -24.62
N TYR A 93 27.73 -10.07 -23.50
CA TYR A 93 26.54 -9.22 -23.49
C TYR A 93 26.72 -8.00 -24.41
N ASN A 94 25.67 -7.66 -25.15
CA ASN A 94 25.66 -6.57 -26.13
C ASN A 94 26.67 -6.72 -27.30
N GLN A 95 27.27 -7.89 -27.48
CA GLN A 95 28.07 -8.22 -28.66
C GLN A 95 27.20 -8.87 -29.75
N MET A 96 27.67 -8.83 -31.00
CA MET A 96 26.96 -9.49 -32.10
C MET A 96 26.87 -10.99 -31.87
N CYS A 97 25.70 -11.55 -32.17
CA CYS A 97 25.45 -12.99 -32.15
C CYS A 97 24.88 -13.44 -33.49
N ASP A 98 25.18 -14.68 -33.87
CA ASP A 98 24.56 -15.30 -35.02
C ASP A 98 23.19 -15.88 -34.59
N PRO A 99 22.08 -15.39 -35.16
CA PRO A 99 20.73 -15.82 -34.79
C PRO A 99 20.45 -17.30 -35.10
N TYR A 100 21.31 -17.95 -35.91
CA TYR A 100 21.20 -19.36 -36.26
C TYR A 100 22.01 -20.29 -35.34
N VAL A 101 22.85 -19.74 -34.46
CA VAL A 101 23.52 -20.55 -33.45
C VAL A 101 22.51 -20.87 -32.34
N LEU A 102 22.32 -22.17 -32.07
CA LEU A 102 21.52 -22.73 -30.97
C LEU A 102 22.09 -22.42 -29.57
N SER A 103 22.71 -21.25 -29.40
CA SER A 103 23.39 -20.80 -28.19
C SER A 103 22.47 -19.99 -27.26
N ALA A 104 21.14 -20.09 -27.43
CA ALA A 104 20.21 -19.68 -26.39
C ALA A 104 20.48 -20.52 -25.13
N ASN A 105 21.28 -19.97 -24.23
CA ASN A 105 21.55 -20.56 -22.93
C ASN A 105 20.72 -19.80 -21.89
N ARG A 106 20.55 -20.38 -20.71
CA ARG A 106 19.81 -19.79 -19.59
C ARG A 106 20.35 -18.44 -19.09
N TYR A 107 21.53 -18.02 -19.56
CA TYR A 107 22.20 -16.77 -19.21
C TYR A 107 21.98 -15.64 -20.24
N LEU A 108 22.05 -15.95 -21.55
CA LEU A 108 21.96 -14.97 -22.64
C LEU A 108 21.23 -15.58 -23.84
N ILE A 109 20.43 -14.77 -24.50
CA ILE A 109 19.71 -15.11 -25.74
C ILE A 109 20.09 -14.15 -26.85
N CYS A 110 20.10 -14.64 -28.10
CA CYS A 110 20.36 -13.81 -29.26
C CYS A 110 19.07 -13.16 -29.73
N VAL A 111 18.93 -11.84 -29.56
CA VAL A 111 17.76 -11.05 -29.97
C VAL A 111 18.25 -9.90 -30.82
N ASP A 112 17.65 -9.75 -32.01
CA ASP A 112 18.03 -8.73 -33.00
C ASP A 112 19.54 -8.73 -33.34
N ASN A 113 20.13 -9.92 -33.47
CA ASN A 113 21.56 -10.15 -33.73
C ASN A 113 22.50 -9.65 -32.62
N VAL A 114 22.00 -9.41 -31.41
CA VAL A 114 22.79 -9.01 -30.24
C VAL A 114 22.50 -9.91 -29.05
N TRP A 115 23.54 -10.24 -28.28
CA TRP A 115 23.39 -10.96 -27.01
C TRP A 115 22.67 -10.12 -25.97
N GLN A 116 21.49 -10.57 -25.56
CA GLN A 116 20.62 -9.90 -24.60
C GLN A 116 20.25 -10.83 -23.44
N CYS A 117 19.72 -10.23 -22.37
CA CYS A 117 19.19 -10.99 -21.26
C CYS A 117 17.97 -11.83 -21.68
N PRO A 118 17.82 -13.06 -21.16
CA PRO A 118 16.62 -13.86 -21.33
C PRO A 118 15.36 -13.11 -20.93
N THR A 119 14.21 -13.59 -21.41
CA THR A 119 12.90 -13.13 -20.92
C THR A 119 12.87 -13.16 -19.40
N THR A 120 12.11 -12.22 -18.82
CA THR A 120 11.93 -12.09 -17.36
C THR A 120 13.22 -11.84 -16.56
N THR A 121 14.30 -11.46 -17.24
CA THR A 121 15.56 -11.02 -16.64
C THR A 121 15.99 -9.67 -17.21
N PHE A 122 16.86 -8.95 -16.50
CA PHE A 122 17.37 -7.64 -16.92
C PHE A 122 18.85 -7.49 -16.63
N TRP A 123 19.52 -6.67 -17.43
CA TRP A 123 20.93 -6.36 -17.26
C TRP A 123 21.15 -5.38 -16.12
N ASN A 124 21.89 -5.80 -15.08
CA ASN A 124 22.21 -4.91 -13.96
C ASN A 124 23.53 -4.14 -14.13
N GLY A 125 24.21 -4.27 -15.27
CA GLY A 125 25.56 -3.75 -15.51
C GLY A 125 26.66 -4.80 -15.51
N SER A 126 26.40 -5.99 -14.94
CA SER A 126 27.39 -7.07 -14.83
C SER A 126 26.84 -8.45 -15.20
N MET A 127 25.56 -8.72 -14.97
CA MET A 127 24.91 -9.98 -15.29
C MET A 127 23.40 -9.79 -15.44
N CYS A 128 22.73 -10.78 -16.05
CA CYS A 128 21.27 -10.79 -16.09
C CYS A 128 20.72 -11.26 -14.74
N LEU A 129 19.95 -10.40 -14.08
CA LEU A 129 19.21 -10.72 -12.86
C LEU A 129 17.73 -10.95 -13.17
N ASN A 130 17.05 -11.74 -12.34
CA ASN A 130 15.59 -11.85 -12.42
C ASN A 130 14.94 -10.48 -12.27
N GLN A 131 13.96 -10.21 -13.12
CA GLN A 131 13.06 -9.08 -12.92
C GLN A 131 12.26 -9.26 -11.64
N VAL A 132 11.93 -8.16 -10.99
CA VAL A 132 11.28 -8.12 -9.67
C VAL A 132 9.79 -7.78 -9.78
N TYR A 133 9.05 -8.03 -8.70
CA TYR A 133 7.58 -8.00 -8.67
C TYR A 133 7.04 -6.72 -8.03
N TYR A 134 5.71 -6.65 -7.92
CA TYR A 134 5.02 -5.51 -7.34
C TYR A 134 5.53 -5.18 -5.94
N GLY A 135 5.95 -3.93 -5.75
CA GLY A 135 6.49 -3.40 -4.50
C GLY A 135 7.98 -3.62 -4.24
N ASP A 136 8.63 -4.43 -5.07
CA ASP A 136 10.08 -4.58 -5.01
C ASP A 136 10.79 -3.32 -5.50
N SER A 137 11.98 -3.08 -4.94
CA SER A 137 12.81 -1.94 -5.31
C SER A 137 13.38 -2.08 -6.72
N CYS A 138 13.40 -0.99 -7.47
CA CYS A 138 13.86 -0.94 -8.84
C CYS A 138 14.66 0.32 -9.12
N THR A 139 15.59 0.24 -10.06
CA THR A 139 16.42 1.38 -10.51
C THR A 139 16.11 1.81 -11.94
N MET A 140 15.50 0.93 -12.73
CA MET A 140 15.15 1.17 -14.12
C MET A 140 13.93 0.34 -14.50
N ASN A 141 13.21 0.76 -15.54
CA ASN A 141 11.96 0.10 -15.93
C ASN A 141 12.15 -1.38 -16.31
N ALA A 142 13.29 -1.72 -16.93
CA ALA A 142 13.61 -3.09 -17.30
C ALA A 142 13.77 -4.04 -16.10
N ALA A 143 13.98 -3.50 -14.88
CA ALA A 143 14.12 -4.32 -13.67
C ALA A 143 12.77 -4.92 -13.20
N CYS A 144 11.65 -4.32 -13.58
CA CYS A 144 10.32 -4.81 -13.21
C CYS A 144 9.81 -5.87 -14.19
N ARG A 145 8.92 -6.76 -13.74
CA ARG A 145 8.21 -7.73 -14.60
C ARG A 145 7.21 -7.04 -15.54
N GLN A 146 7.72 -6.59 -16.68
CA GLN A 146 6.96 -5.84 -17.68
C GLN A 146 5.89 -6.70 -18.38
N ASP A 147 6.12 -8.00 -18.47
CA ASP A 147 5.18 -8.97 -19.07
C ASP A 147 3.85 -9.08 -18.30
N ILE A 148 3.85 -8.75 -17.01
CA ILE A 148 2.65 -8.66 -16.16
C ILE A 148 2.22 -7.20 -15.90
N GLY A 149 2.75 -6.25 -16.69
CA GLY A 149 2.34 -4.84 -16.70
C GLY A 149 2.95 -3.96 -15.61
N LEU A 150 4.02 -4.41 -14.94
CA LEU A 150 4.73 -3.60 -13.95
C LEU A 150 5.73 -2.65 -14.62
N GLN A 151 5.90 -1.49 -13.99
CA GLN A 151 6.90 -0.49 -14.37
C GLN A 151 7.61 0.08 -13.14
N CYS A 152 8.84 0.54 -13.32
CA CYS A 152 9.60 1.16 -12.23
C CYS A 152 9.15 2.61 -12.02
N SER A 153 8.59 2.92 -10.85
CA SER A 153 8.25 4.28 -10.47
C SER A 153 9.50 5.13 -10.29
N SER A 154 9.61 6.25 -11.01
CA SER A 154 10.69 7.21 -10.79
C SER A 154 10.56 7.97 -9.46
N ASP A 155 9.35 8.02 -8.89
CA ASP A 155 9.07 8.78 -7.68
C ASP A 155 9.45 7.99 -6.42
N CYS A 156 9.04 6.71 -6.32
CA CYS A 156 9.26 5.87 -5.13
C CYS A 156 10.26 4.72 -5.37
N GLN A 157 10.77 4.54 -6.59
CA GLN A 157 11.73 3.47 -6.95
C GLN A 157 11.20 2.05 -6.65
N LYS A 158 9.88 1.85 -6.79
CA LYS A 158 9.22 0.55 -6.67
C LYS A 158 8.58 0.13 -7.98
N CYS A 159 8.52 -1.18 -8.21
CA CYS A 159 7.75 -1.74 -9.31
C CYS A 159 6.26 -1.65 -8.98
N ILE A 160 5.52 -0.89 -9.79
CA ILE A 160 4.09 -0.65 -9.60
C ILE A 160 3.36 -0.81 -10.93
N CYS A 161 2.03 -0.92 -10.87
CA CYS A 161 1.22 -0.81 -12.07
C CYS A 161 1.23 0.61 -12.63
N ASN A 162 0.96 0.74 -13.94
CA ASN A 162 0.66 2.03 -14.51
C ASN A 162 -0.63 2.62 -13.90
N SER A 163 -0.79 3.94 -13.95
CA SER A 163 -1.90 4.68 -13.32
C SER A 163 -3.31 4.25 -13.76
N THR A 164 -3.42 3.53 -14.88
CA THR A 164 -4.68 3.00 -15.41
C THR A 164 -4.95 1.54 -15.02
N ALA A 165 -4.07 0.92 -14.25
CA ALA A 165 -4.14 -0.49 -13.89
C ALA A 165 -3.91 -0.70 -12.39
N SER A 166 -4.51 -1.75 -11.85
CA SER A 166 -4.37 -2.13 -10.44
C SER A 166 -3.74 -3.51 -10.32
N TRP A 167 -2.96 -3.73 -9.27
CA TRP A 167 -2.37 -5.02 -8.96
C TRP A 167 -3.42 -5.96 -8.36
N ASN A 168 -3.65 -7.12 -8.96
CA ASN A 168 -4.64 -8.10 -8.48
C ASN A 168 -4.03 -9.30 -7.73
N ASN A 169 -2.76 -9.17 -7.29
CA ASN A 169 -1.87 -10.22 -6.77
C ASN A 169 -1.18 -11.11 -7.82
N ILE A 170 -1.52 -10.97 -9.10
CA ILE A 170 -0.94 -11.77 -10.19
C ILE A 170 -0.37 -10.89 -11.31
N SER A 171 -1.13 -9.88 -11.74
CA SER A 171 -0.76 -8.96 -12.81
C SER A 171 -1.45 -7.61 -12.66
N CYS A 172 -0.96 -6.62 -13.40
CA CYS A 172 -1.62 -5.33 -13.56
C CYS A 172 -2.79 -5.46 -14.52
N VAL A 173 -4.01 -5.21 -14.03
CA VAL A 173 -5.25 -5.30 -14.79
C VAL A 173 -5.87 -3.93 -15.01
N ILE A 174 -6.23 -3.63 -16.25
CA ILE A 174 -6.89 -2.38 -16.65
C ILE A 174 -8.39 -2.49 -16.35
N GLY A 175 -8.99 -1.43 -15.79
CA GLY A 175 -10.45 -1.30 -15.73
C GLY A 175 -11.16 -2.09 -14.62
N GLN A 176 -10.42 -2.72 -13.71
CA GLN A 176 -10.94 -2.88 -12.35
C GLN A 176 -10.77 -1.54 -11.65
N THR A 177 -11.88 -0.97 -11.17
CA THR A 177 -11.78 -0.16 -9.94
C THR A 177 -11.10 -1.09 -8.95
N ALA A 178 -9.84 -0.80 -8.60
CA ALA A 178 -9.14 -1.52 -7.57
C ALA A 178 -10.10 -1.64 -6.38
N CYS A 179 -10.16 -2.82 -5.74
CA CYS A 179 -10.61 -2.83 -4.36
C CYS A 179 -9.85 -1.70 -3.65
N PRO A 180 -10.50 -0.89 -2.79
CA PRO A 180 -9.81 0.15 -2.04
C PRO A 180 -8.51 -0.43 -1.52
N SER A 181 -7.38 0.06 -2.03
CA SER A 181 -6.09 -0.48 -1.63
C SER A 181 -5.87 0.01 -0.21
N SER A 182 -5.71 -0.92 0.73
CA SER A 182 -5.42 -0.53 2.10
C SER A 182 -4.18 0.36 2.09
N LYS A 183 -4.18 1.46 2.84
CA LYS A 183 -3.10 2.45 2.74
C LYS A 183 -1.67 1.90 3.05
N PRO A 184 -1.45 0.77 3.76
CA PRO A 184 -0.13 0.11 3.84
C PRO A 184 0.20 -0.82 2.66
N SER A 185 -0.77 -1.15 1.81
CA SER A 185 -0.56 -2.04 0.65
C SER A 185 -0.02 -1.32 -0.59
N ASP A 186 -0.01 0.02 -0.57
CA ASP A 186 0.67 0.81 -1.59
C ASP A 186 2.18 0.79 -1.35
N PRO A 187 2.98 0.23 -2.28
CA PRO A 187 4.42 0.12 -2.10
C PRO A 187 5.16 1.46 -2.11
N CYS A 188 4.52 2.55 -2.58
CA CYS A 188 5.10 3.88 -2.52
C CYS A 188 4.80 4.63 -1.19
N VAL A 189 4.19 4.00 -0.19
CA VAL A 189 3.99 4.63 1.13
C VAL A 189 5.33 4.79 1.83
N ALA A 190 5.67 6.04 2.15
CA ALA A 190 6.91 6.39 2.83
C ALA A 190 6.74 6.42 4.35
N ALA A 191 5.59 6.86 4.86
CA ALA A 191 5.30 6.91 6.28
C ALA A 191 3.79 6.92 6.54
N TYR A 192 3.40 6.39 7.70
CA TYR A 192 2.05 6.42 8.21
C TYR A 192 2.03 6.63 9.73
N TRP A 193 1.47 7.75 10.18
CA TRP A 193 1.25 8.04 11.61
C TRP A 193 -0.25 7.98 11.94
N PRO A 194 -0.71 6.92 12.62
CA PRO A 194 -2.07 6.86 13.15
C PRO A 194 -2.30 7.93 14.22
N LEU A 195 -1.28 8.24 15.01
CA LEU A 195 -1.36 9.18 16.14
C LEU A 195 -2.25 8.69 17.30
N ASP A 196 -2.38 7.37 17.44
CA ASP A 196 -3.11 6.69 18.51
C ASP A 196 -2.35 6.67 19.86
N GLY A 197 -2.14 7.85 20.43
CA GLY A 197 -1.47 8.02 21.73
C GLY A 197 0.06 8.11 21.68
N ASN A 198 0.65 8.04 20.49
CA ASN A 198 2.09 8.22 20.27
C ASN A 198 2.37 8.74 18.83
N ALA A 199 3.63 9.06 18.53
CA ALA A 199 4.05 9.56 17.21
C ALA A 199 4.83 8.51 16.39
N ASN A 200 4.60 7.22 16.64
CA ASN A 200 5.28 6.16 15.90
C ASN A 200 4.73 6.05 14.48
N ASP A 201 5.63 5.81 13.54
CA ASP A 201 5.33 5.50 12.16
C ASP A 201 5.12 3.98 12.01
N LEU A 202 4.00 3.56 11.44
CA LEU A 202 3.70 2.14 11.25
C LEU A 202 4.45 1.49 10.08
N THR A 203 5.05 2.25 9.17
CA THR A 203 6.06 1.70 8.25
C THR A 203 7.42 1.51 8.94
N ASN A 204 7.55 2.02 10.17
CA ASN A 204 8.71 1.93 11.05
C ASN A 204 10.00 2.51 10.43
N THR A 205 9.87 3.60 9.67
CA THR A 205 10.99 4.27 9.00
C THR A 205 11.20 5.71 9.47
N HIS A 206 10.12 6.39 9.87
CA HIS A 206 10.09 7.81 10.19
C HIS A 206 9.35 8.08 11.52
N ASN A 207 9.76 7.42 12.61
CA ASN A 207 9.17 7.66 13.93
C ASN A 207 9.33 9.12 14.38
N GLY A 208 8.25 9.70 14.89
CA GLY A 208 8.20 11.09 15.33
C GLY A 208 8.62 11.30 16.78
N MET A 209 9.20 12.47 17.05
CA MET A 209 9.55 12.95 18.38
C MET A 209 8.65 14.12 18.77
N LEU A 210 7.94 13.99 19.90
CA LEU A 210 7.11 15.07 20.43
C LEU A 210 7.99 16.21 20.96
N VAL A 211 7.72 17.45 20.54
CA VAL A 211 8.41 18.66 20.99
C VAL A 211 7.39 19.59 21.65
N GLY A 212 7.59 19.88 22.94
CA GLY A 212 6.65 20.66 23.75
C GLY A 212 5.59 19.79 24.42
N ASN A 213 4.43 20.39 24.74
CA ASN A 213 3.36 19.75 25.51
C ASN A 213 2.21 19.33 24.58
N LEU A 214 2.46 18.30 23.77
CA LEU A 214 1.41 17.67 22.96
C LEU A 214 0.59 16.69 23.81
N SER A 215 -0.71 16.63 23.57
CA SER A 215 -1.63 15.66 24.18
C SER A 215 -2.39 14.90 23.11
N PHE A 216 -3.00 13.78 23.47
CA PHE A 216 -3.85 13.00 22.59
C PHE A 216 -5.29 13.05 23.09
N GLY A 217 -6.24 13.16 22.17
CA GLY A 217 -7.68 13.16 22.45
C GLY A 217 -8.42 12.29 21.45
N MET A 218 -9.75 12.25 21.54
CA MET A 218 -10.57 11.47 20.60
C MET A 218 -10.31 11.91 19.16
N GLY A 219 -9.90 10.95 18.32
CA GLY A 219 -9.58 11.16 16.92
C GLY A 219 -10.75 10.97 15.99
N TYR A 220 -10.45 11.02 14.69
CA TYR A 220 -11.32 10.52 13.64
C TYR A 220 -11.41 8.99 13.76
N ILE A 221 -10.28 8.33 13.95
CA ILE A 221 -10.15 6.95 14.42
C ILE A 221 -9.45 7.00 15.78
N ASP A 222 -9.94 6.23 16.76
CA ASP A 222 -9.33 6.08 18.08
C ASP A 222 -8.82 7.41 18.70
N HIS A 223 -7.51 7.72 18.63
CA HIS A 223 -6.97 8.99 19.13
C HIS A 223 -6.28 9.82 18.06
N ALA A 224 -6.31 11.14 18.24
CA ALA A 224 -5.61 12.12 17.41
C ALA A 224 -4.63 12.95 18.25
N ILE A 225 -3.57 13.45 17.61
CA ILE A 225 -2.70 14.45 18.23
C ILE A 225 -3.46 15.77 18.38
N GLN A 226 -3.42 16.36 19.56
CA GLN A 226 -3.93 17.69 19.82
C GLN A 226 -2.78 18.71 19.73
N CYS A 227 -2.73 19.43 18.62
CA CYS A 227 -1.82 20.53 18.39
C CYS A 227 -2.27 21.79 19.15
N SER A 228 -1.34 22.45 19.84
CA SER A 228 -1.56 23.79 20.40
C SER A 228 -0.28 24.60 20.56
N GLY A 229 -0.37 25.89 20.25
CA GLY A 229 0.72 26.85 20.43
C GLY A 229 1.94 26.50 19.59
N THR A 230 3.10 26.39 20.24
CA THR A 230 4.39 26.11 19.59
C THR A 230 4.82 24.64 19.69
N SER A 231 3.94 23.74 20.14
CA SER A 231 4.25 22.31 20.25
C SER A 231 4.05 21.61 18.90
N TYR A 232 4.94 20.69 18.55
CA TYR A 232 4.95 20.00 17.25
C TYR A 232 5.60 18.63 17.33
N ILE A 233 5.34 17.77 16.36
CA ILE A 233 6.09 16.52 16.18
C ILE A 233 7.21 16.78 15.19
N ASN A 234 8.41 16.34 15.52
CA ASN A 234 9.58 16.41 14.66
C ASN A 234 9.91 15.03 14.11
N VAL A 235 10.13 14.93 12.81
CA VAL A 235 10.28 13.66 12.07
C VAL A 235 11.52 13.75 11.17
N SER A 236 12.16 12.61 10.88
CA SER A 236 13.26 12.55 9.92
C SER A 236 12.86 13.05 8.52
N TYR A 237 13.86 13.42 7.72
CA TYR A 237 13.68 13.86 6.33
C TYR A 237 13.05 12.75 5.47
N ILE A 238 12.12 13.13 4.59
CA ILE A 238 11.61 12.28 3.51
C ILE A 238 11.98 12.93 2.19
N ASP A 239 12.54 12.17 1.26
CA ASP A 239 13.00 12.73 0.00
C ASP A 239 11.84 13.03 -0.96
N PHE A 240 11.50 14.32 -1.08
CA PHE A 240 10.55 14.84 -2.08
C PHE A 240 11.23 15.63 -3.21
N TYR A 241 12.57 15.71 -3.23
CA TYR A 241 13.31 16.50 -4.22
C TYR A 241 12.97 16.07 -5.65
N ARG A 242 12.32 16.94 -6.43
CA ARG A 242 11.89 16.67 -7.82
C ARG A 242 11.13 15.35 -7.98
N ARG A 243 10.29 15.00 -7.01
CA ARG A 243 9.45 13.80 -7.01
C ARG A 243 7.98 14.15 -6.85
N SER A 244 7.11 13.32 -7.40
CA SER A 244 5.69 13.39 -7.08
C SER A 244 5.43 12.83 -5.69
N PHE A 245 4.47 13.41 -4.97
CA PHE A 245 4.07 12.94 -3.65
C PHE A 245 2.62 13.26 -3.34
N THR A 246 2.09 12.57 -2.33
CA THR A 246 0.80 12.84 -1.71
C THR A 246 0.97 12.84 -0.19
N ILE A 247 0.50 13.89 0.47
CA ILE A 247 0.38 13.95 1.93
C ILE A 247 -1.09 14.18 2.26
N GLU A 248 -1.67 13.29 3.04
CA GLU A 248 -3.08 13.32 3.39
C GLU A 248 -3.30 12.98 4.85
N PHE A 249 -4.35 13.52 5.44
CA PHE A 249 -4.69 13.30 6.85
C PHE A 249 -6.09 13.81 7.17
N TRP A 250 -6.61 13.39 8.32
CA TRP A 250 -7.79 13.98 8.93
C TRP A 250 -7.38 15.12 9.86
N PHE A 251 -8.12 16.22 9.84
CA PHE A 251 -7.93 17.30 10.81
C PHE A 251 -9.25 17.89 11.28
N TYR A 252 -9.23 18.44 12.49
CA TYR A 252 -10.37 19.09 13.12
C TYR A 252 -9.90 20.34 13.85
N ILE A 253 -10.57 21.49 13.64
CA ILE A 253 -10.21 22.76 14.28
C ILE A 253 -11.32 23.22 15.22
N ASN A 254 -10.98 23.49 16.49
CA ASN A 254 -11.93 24.04 17.46
C ASN A 254 -12.18 25.53 17.24
N ASN A 255 -11.13 26.34 17.15
CA ASN A 255 -11.27 27.79 17.14
C ASN A 255 -10.29 28.43 16.16
N ARG A 256 -10.69 28.50 14.88
CA ARG A 256 -9.94 29.16 13.83
C ARG A 256 -9.78 30.66 14.10
N THR A 257 -8.58 31.16 13.80
CA THR A 257 -8.31 32.60 13.71
C THR A 257 -8.15 33.02 12.24
N ASN A 258 -8.14 34.32 11.95
CA ASN A 258 -7.86 34.81 10.60
C ASN A 258 -6.36 34.78 10.23
N ALA A 259 -5.53 34.15 11.05
CA ALA A 259 -4.10 33.96 10.78
C ALA A 259 -3.86 32.68 9.97
N ASP A 260 -2.69 32.62 9.33
CA ASP A 260 -2.26 31.39 8.66
C ASP A 260 -1.94 30.30 9.69
N ILE A 261 -2.28 29.06 9.34
CA ILE A 261 -2.10 27.87 10.16
C ILE A 261 -1.19 26.93 9.41
N GLY A 262 -0.05 26.56 10.02
CA GLY A 262 0.84 25.51 9.51
C GLY A 262 0.47 24.16 10.10
N LEU A 263 0.15 23.18 9.26
CA LEU A 263 -0.23 21.83 9.70
C LEU A 263 0.94 20.87 9.55
N ILE A 264 1.54 20.80 8.36
CA ILE A 264 2.70 19.97 8.08
C ILE A 264 3.69 20.79 7.26
N GLY A 265 4.98 20.63 7.52
CA GLY A 265 5.99 21.24 6.69
C GLY A 265 7.34 20.57 6.75
N GLU A 266 8.15 20.84 5.74
CA GLU A 266 9.54 20.43 5.62
C GLU A 266 10.30 21.62 5.06
N CYS A 267 11.50 21.92 5.56
CA CYS A 267 12.22 23.11 5.11
C CYS A 267 13.72 22.87 5.18
N ALA A 268 14.36 22.83 4.01
CA ALA A 268 15.81 22.68 3.90
C ALA A 268 16.53 23.96 4.32
N ASN A 269 16.03 25.10 3.82
CA ASN A 269 16.53 26.45 4.10
C ASN A 269 15.52 27.48 3.55
N LEU A 270 15.57 28.73 4.03
CA LEU A 270 14.60 29.78 3.70
C LEU A 270 14.83 30.40 2.30
N THR A 271 14.88 29.56 1.26
CA THR A 271 14.93 30.00 -0.13
C THR A 271 13.74 29.47 -0.91
N ASP A 272 13.46 30.11 -2.05
CA ASP A 272 12.34 29.74 -2.90
C ASP A 272 12.44 28.27 -3.34
N ASN A 273 11.30 27.57 -3.28
CA ASN A 273 11.13 26.16 -3.62
C ASN A 273 11.76 25.16 -2.64
N ALA A 274 12.39 25.61 -1.55
CA ALA A 274 13.10 24.74 -0.61
C ALA A 274 12.33 24.39 0.67
N CYS A 275 11.09 24.89 0.83
CA CYS A 275 10.25 24.57 2.00
C CYS A 275 8.82 24.20 1.64
N LEU A 276 8.45 22.96 1.93
CA LEU A 276 7.08 22.46 1.84
C LEU A 276 6.25 23.03 2.98
N GLN A 277 5.16 23.70 2.63
CA GLN A 277 4.25 24.35 3.56
C GLN A 277 2.82 23.87 3.27
N LEU A 278 2.26 23.08 4.18
CA LEU A 278 0.90 22.57 4.11
C LEU A 278 0.08 23.16 5.26
N GLY A 279 -1.06 23.76 4.94
CA GLY A 279 -1.83 24.43 5.98
C GLY A 279 -3.05 25.15 5.46
N LEU A 280 -3.49 26.15 6.23
CA LEU A 280 -4.63 27.01 5.89
C LEU A 280 -4.21 28.49 5.84
N ARG A 281 -4.48 29.16 4.73
CA ARG A 281 -4.40 30.62 4.59
C ARG A 281 -5.63 31.28 5.22
N TYR A 282 -5.41 32.36 5.96
CA TYR A 282 -6.47 33.07 6.68
C TYR A 282 -7.35 32.13 7.51
N GLY A 283 -6.74 31.09 8.07
CA GLY A 283 -7.34 29.97 8.77
C GLY A 283 -8.31 29.08 7.97
N SER A 284 -8.73 29.48 6.75
CA SER A 284 -9.89 28.88 6.04
C SER A 284 -9.52 28.14 4.77
N ARG A 285 -8.46 28.59 4.11
CA ARG A 285 -8.18 28.31 2.71
C ARG A 285 -7.03 27.32 2.65
N PRO A 286 -7.27 26.04 2.31
CA PRO A 286 -6.18 25.09 2.28
C PRO A 286 -5.14 25.51 1.26
N PHE A 287 -3.85 25.38 1.62
CA PHE A 287 -2.76 25.78 0.74
C PHE A 287 -1.61 24.78 0.79
N MET A 288 -0.92 24.69 -0.35
CA MET A 288 0.34 23.99 -0.54
C MET A 288 1.33 24.99 -1.11
N GLY A 289 2.46 25.16 -0.47
CA GLY A 289 3.53 26.04 -0.92
C GLY A 289 4.89 25.37 -0.89
N PHE A 290 5.79 25.80 -1.78
CA PHE A 290 7.21 25.43 -1.76
C PHE A 290 8.10 26.57 -1.26
N TYR A 291 7.51 27.62 -0.67
CA TYR A 291 8.14 28.91 -0.35
C TYR A 291 8.41 29.74 -1.60
N GLY A 292 7.79 30.92 -1.66
CA GLY A 292 7.83 31.79 -2.85
C GLY A 292 6.97 31.29 -4.03
N ASP A 293 6.43 30.07 -3.94
CA ASP A 293 5.57 29.43 -4.94
C ASP A 293 4.43 28.67 -4.24
N ASP A 294 3.31 29.36 -4.04
CA ASP A 294 2.18 28.90 -3.24
C ASP A 294 0.89 28.78 -4.05
N SER A 295 0.10 27.75 -3.75
CA SER A 295 -1.24 27.55 -4.28
C SER A 295 -2.23 27.44 -3.13
N ALA A 296 -3.35 28.19 -3.18
CA ALA A 296 -4.36 28.19 -2.13
C ALA A 296 -5.79 28.07 -2.70
N GLY A 297 -6.58 27.21 -2.08
CA GLY A 297 -8.01 26.99 -2.34
C GLY A 297 -8.88 28.22 -2.11
N PRO A 298 -10.13 28.22 -2.61
CA PRO A 298 -11.09 29.30 -2.38
C PRO A 298 -11.52 29.44 -0.90
N GLY A 299 -11.48 28.36 -0.11
CA GLY A 299 -11.75 28.37 1.33
C GLY A 299 -13.15 27.91 1.71
N SER A 300 -13.20 26.86 2.53
CA SER A 300 -14.43 26.21 2.96
C SER A 300 -14.32 25.55 4.36
N ILE A 301 -13.17 25.72 5.04
CA ILE A 301 -12.90 25.07 6.32
C ILE A 301 -13.55 25.87 7.47
N VAL A 302 -14.44 25.24 8.23
CA VAL A 302 -15.09 25.81 9.41
C VAL A 302 -14.73 25.04 10.68
N ASN A 303 -15.07 25.62 11.83
CA ASN A 303 -14.79 25.02 13.14
C ASN A 303 -15.68 23.80 13.40
N TYR A 304 -15.22 22.95 14.31
CA TYR A 304 -15.98 21.87 14.96
C TYR A 304 -16.41 20.72 14.05
N GLN A 305 -15.64 20.43 13.00
CA GLN A 305 -15.84 19.24 12.20
C GLN A 305 -14.53 18.67 11.66
N TRP A 306 -14.54 17.35 11.42
CA TRP A 306 -13.45 16.64 10.77
C TRP A 306 -13.46 16.89 9.28
N TYR A 307 -12.28 17.10 8.72
CA TYR A 307 -12.05 17.17 7.29
C TYR A 307 -10.93 16.21 6.91
N HIS A 308 -11.13 15.46 5.82
CA HIS A 308 -10.02 14.84 5.13
C HIS A 308 -9.39 15.88 4.21
N ILE A 309 -8.08 16.04 4.28
CA ILE A 309 -7.34 16.91 3.36
C ILE A 309 -6.22 16.12 2.71
N ALA A 310 -6.06 16.29 1.40
CA ALA A 310 -4.95 15.69 0.66
C ALA A 310 -4.25 16.74 -0.21
N PHE A 311 -2.93 16.70 -0.17
CA PHE A 311 -2.01 17.57 -0.86
C PHE A 311 -1.22 16.71 -1.84
N VAL A 312 -1.58 16.80 -3.13
CA VAL A 312 -0.98 16.00 -4.21
C VAL A 312 -0.08 16.90 -5.06
N TYR A 313 1.19 16.54 -5.21
CA TYR A 313 2.09 17.16 -6.16
C TYR A 313 2.48 16.15 -7.24
N ASN A 314 2.18 16.46 -8.50
CA ASN A 314 2.61 15.71 -9.67
C ASN A 314 3.81 16.44 -10.29
N ASN A 315 5.00 15.87 -10.14
CA ASN A 315 6.22 16.52 -10.60
C ASN A 315 6.35 16.51 -12.13
N THR A 316 5.88 15.45 -12.80
CA THR A 316 5.90 15.37 -14.28
C THR A 316 4.99 16.42 -14.92
N ALA A 317 3.84 16.69 -14.32
CA ALA A 317 2.90 17.72 -14.76
C ALA A 317 3.18 19.10 -14.14
N SER A 318 4.17 19.22 -13.25
CA SER A 318 4.44 20.42 -12.46
C SER A 318 3.18 20.97 -11.78
N GLN A 319 2.34 20.10 -11.20
CA GLN A 319 1.00 20.48 -10.74
C GLN A 319 0.78 20.17 -9.26
N ARG A 320 0.31 21.16 -8.50
CA ARG A 320 -0.17 21.02 -7.11
C ARG A 320 -1.69 20.94 -7.08
N GLN A 321 -2.23 19.93 -6.42
CA GLN A 321 -3.66 19.72 -6.24
C GLN A 321 -3.96 19.60 -4.75
N ILE A 322 -5.10 20.19 -4.36
CA ILE A 322 -5.57 20.19 -2.98
C ILE A 322 -6.97 19.60 -2.99
N TYR A 323 -7.19 18.57 -2.20
CA TYR A 323 -8.49 17.93 -2.05
C TYR A 323 -9.01 18.12 -0.64
N VAL A 324 -10.30 18.39 -0.51
CA VAL A 324 -11.01 18.48 0.77
C VAL A 324 -12.19 17.51 0.71
N ASN A 325 -12.29 16.60 1.68
CA ASN A 325 -13.28 15.53 1.74
C ASN A 325 -13.40 14.73 0.42
N GLY A 326 -12.25 14.45 -0.20
CA GLY A 326 -12.16 13.69 -1.44
C GLY A 326 -12.38 14.50 -2.72
N LEU A 327 -12.76 15.77 -2.61
CA LEU A 327 -13.09 16.62 -3.76
C LEU A 327 -11.98 17.64 -4.03
N LEU A 328 -11.61 17.79 -5.32
CA LEU A 328 -10.60 18.74 -5.75
C LEU A 328 -11.07 20.19 -5.53
N GLU A 329 -10.26 21.00 -4.87
CA GLU A 329 -10.50 22.44 -4.72
C GLU A 329 -10.44 23.14 -6.09
N ASN A 330 -11.39 24.05 -6.33
CA ASN A 330 -11.49 24.79 -7.60
C ASN A 330 -10.46 25.94 -7.66
N ILE A 331 -9.19 25.57 -7.76
CA ILE A 331 -8.06 26.50 -7.93
C ILE A 331 -7.81 26.69 -9.43
N PRO A 332 -7.69 27.92 -9.94
CA PRO A 332 -7.34 28.14 -11.34
C PRO A 332 -6.05 27.41 -11.71
N LEU A 333 -6.06 26.65 -12.82
CA LEU A 333 -4.95 25.78 -13.22
C LEU A 333 -3.59 26.49 -13.20
N LEU A 334 -3.51 27.73 -13.69
CA LEU A 334 -2.25 28.51 -13.69
C LEU A 334 -1.67 28.72 -12.28
N ASN A 335 -2.52 28.81 -11.25
CA ASN A 335 -2.09 28.98 -9.87
C ASN A 335 -1.70 27.63 -9.21
N THR A 336 -2.05 26.52 -9.86
CA THR A 336 -1.65 25.16 -9.43
C THR A 336 -0.28 24.75 -9.97
N LEU A 337 0.24 25.42 -11.00
CA LEU A 337 1.50 25.04 -11.62
C LEU A 337 2.71 25.46 -10.77
N SER A 338 3.68 24.56 -10.66
CA SER A 338 5.01 24.78 -10.07
C SER A 338 6.08 24.42 -11.09
N PRO A 339 6.47 25.33 -11.99
CA PRO A 339 7.41 25.02 -13.06
C PRO A 339 8.79 24.58 -12.54
N THR A 340 9.20 25.10 -11.40
CA THR A 340 10.46 24.76 -10.70
C THR A 340 10.34 23.47 -9.90
N GLY A 341 9.16 23.22 -9.32
CA GLY A 341 8.90 22.10 -8.43
C GLY A 341 9.57 22.25 -7.07
N PHE A 342 9.41 21.25 -6.20
CA PHE A 342 10.05 21.23 -4.90
C PHE A 342 11.54 20.87 -5.00
N LEU A 343 12.39 21.70 -4.40
CA LEU A 343 13.85 21.62 -4.43
C LEU A 343 14.49 21.36 -3.06
N GLY A 344 13.69 21.12 -2.01
CA GLY A 344 14.21 20.73 -0.70
C GLY A 344 14.93 19.38 -0.80
N GLN A 345 16.16 19.32 -0.30
CA GLN A 345 17.03 18.12 -0.29
C GLN A 345 17.37 17.65 1.14
N SER A 346 16.85 18.35 2.13
CA SER A 346 17.06 18.13 3.55
C SER A 346 15.97 18.86 4.35
N GLY A 347 15.99 18.71 5.66
CA GLY A 347 15.02 19.33 6.56
C GLY A 347 14.16 18.27 7.23
N GLN A 348 13.83 18.52 8.48
CA GLN A 348 12.95 17.63 9.22
C GLN A 348 11.50 17.91 8.83
N ILE A 349 10.69 16.86 8.75
CA ILE A 349 9.24 17.04 8.67
C ILE A 349 8.76 17.47 10.06
N THR A 350 7.88 18.47 10.07
CA THR A 350 7.19 18.95 11.26
C THR A 350 5.69 18.76 11.09
N ILE A 351 5.02 18.22 12.12
CA ILE A 351 3.56 18.07 12.21
C ILE A 351 3.07 19.00 13.32
N CYS A 352 1.91 19.64 13.14
CA CYS A 352 1.44 20.80 13.92
C CYS A 352 2.25 22.08 13.66
N LYS A 353 3.00 22.15 12.56
CA LYS A 353 3.86 23.30 12.26
C LYS A 353 4.28 23.32 10.80
N THR A 354 4.49 24.52 10.28
CA THR A 354 5.37 24.78 9.15
C THR A 354 6.22 26.02 9.45
N ILE A 355 7.19 26.36 8.61
CA ILE A 355 7.91 27.63 8.75
C ILE A 355 7.16 28.70 7.93
N PRO A 356 6.87 29.90 8.46
CA PRO A 356 7.05 30.36 9.84
C PRO A 356 5.84 30.07 10.76
N TRP A 357 4.79 29.40 10.28
CA TRP A 357 3.50 29.30 10.97
C TRP A 357 3.32 28.04 11.82
N SER A 358 2.93 28.20 13.08
CA SER A 358 2.47 27.13 13.97
C SER A 358 0.94 27.02 14.01
N VAL A 359 0.42 25.95 14.60
CA VAL A 359 -1.00 25.89 14.93
C VAL A 359 -1.32 26.80 16.12
N ASN A 360 -1.99 27.92 15.84
CA ASN A 360 -2.34 28.91 16.88
C ASN A 360 -3.70 28.60 17.54
N SER A 361 -4.32 27.49 17.15
CA SER A 361 -5.67 27.06 17.52
C SER A 361 -5.62 25.60 17.95
N ILE A 362 -6.47 25.18 18.90
CA ILE A 362 -6.62 23.75 19.21
C ILE A 362 -7.07 23.04 17.93
N THR A 363 -6.19 22.20 17.41
CA THR A 363 -6.40 21.43 16.18
C THR A 363 -6.02 20.00 16.45
N TYR A 364 -6.86 19.08 16.02
CA TYR A 364 -6.57 17.66 16.05
C TYR A 364 -6.10 17.23 14.66
N ILE A 365 -5.06 16.39 14.60
CA ILE A 365 -4.59 15.76 13.35
C ILE A 365 -4.54 14.25 13.59
N ASP A 366 -4.97 13.49 12.60
CA ASP A 366 -5.14 12.04 12.70
C ASP A 366 -4.85 11.38 11.34
N GLN A 367 -4.44 10.11 11.37
CA GLN A 367 -4.23 9.26 10.19
C GLN A 367 -3.38 9.92 9.09
N ILE A 368 -2.16 10.37 9.43
CA ILE A 368 -1.28 11.03 8.45
C ILE A 368 -0.61 10.00 7.56
N PHE A 369 -0.86 10.06 6.26
CA PHE A 369 -0.21 9.24 5.25
C PHE A 369 0.65 10.08 4.33
N VAL A 370 1.84 9.55 4.03
CA VAL A 370 2.78 10.10 3.07
C VAL A 370 3.09 9.06 2.01
N THR A 371 2.77 9.37 0.76
CA THR A 371 3.02 8.50 -0.39
C THR A 371 3.95 9.19 -1.39
N GLN A 372 5.02 8.54 -1.83
CA GLN A 372 5.95 9.03 -2.86
C GLN A 372 5.44 8.79 -4.28
N ARG A 373 4.19 9.19 -4.53
CA ARG A 373 3.59 9.32 -5.87
C ARG A 373 2.41 10.28 -5.80
N ALA A 374 1.99 10.79 -6.94
CA ALA A 374 0.72 11.50 -7.04
C ALA A 374 -0.44 10.49 -7.04
N LYS A 375 -1.29 10.52 -6.00
CA LYS A 375 -2.55 9.76 -5.98
C LYS A 375 -3.57 10.35 -6.95
N THR A 376 -4.39 9.49 -7.51
CA THR A 376 -5.52 9.85 -8.39
C THR A 376 -6.69 10.39 -7.57
N ALA A 377 -7.58 11.13 -8.23
CA ALA A 377 -8.79 11.67 -7.57
C ALA A 377 -9.68 10.56 -6.97
N ASN A 378 -9.73 9.37 -7.59
CA ASN A 378 -10.50 8.24 -7.06
C ASN A 378 -9.89 7.69 -5.78
N GLU A 379 -8.56 7.51 -5.74
CA GLU A 379 -7.87 7.07 -4.51
C GLU A 379 -8.12 8.05 -3.36
N ILE A 380 -8.00 9.36 -3.62
CA ILE A 380 -8.27 10.39 -2.61
C ILE A 380 -9.75 10.42 -2.18
N LEU A 381 -10.68 10.15 -3.10
CA LEU A 381 -12.10 10.06 -2.77
C LEU A 381 -12.39 8.84 -1.89
N ASP A 382 -11.81 7.69 -2.22
CA ASP A 382 -11.93 6.47 -1.41
C ASP A 382 -11.32 6.71 -0.02
N ASP A 383 -10.11 7.28 0.05
CA ASP A 383 -9.43 7.62 1.30
C ASP A 383 -10.24 8.56 2.20
N ALA A 384 -11.01 9.47 1.61
CA ALA A 384 -11.83 10.45 2.32
C ALA A 384 -13.23 9.95 2.73
N THR A 385 -13.79 8.98 2.02
CA THR A 385 -15.23 8.62 2.15
C THR A 385 -15.48 7.19 2.59
N LEU A 386 -14.53 6.29 2.36
CA LEU A 386 -14.65 4.91 2.77
C LEU A 386 -14.18 4.74 4.22
N ILE A 387 -15.11 4.37 5.11
CA ILE A 387 -14.77 4.15 6.51
C ILE A 387 -14.08 2.80 6.71
N ALA A 388 -14.59 1.75 6.08
CA ALA A 388 -14.00 0.41 6.14
C ALA A 388 -14.45 -0.42 4.93
N TYR A 389 -13.59 -1.36 4.52
CA TYR A 389 -13.87 -2.33 3.47
C TYR A 389 -13.28 -3.69 3.85
N TYR A 390 -14.11 -4.71 3.97
CA TYR A 390 -13.67 -6.06 4.32
C TYR A 390 -13.86 -6.98 3.11
N SER A 391 -12.77 -7.36 2.45
CA SER A 391 -12.79 -8.28 1.31
C SER A 391 -13.08 -9.72 1.72
N PHE A 392 -12.59 -10.14 2.89
CA PHE A 392 -12.55 -11.53 3.37
C PHE A 392 -11.69 -12.49 2.53
N ASP A 393 -11.00 -11.96 1.52
CA ASP A 393 -10.12 -12.73 0.65
C ASP A 393 -8.97 -13.36 1.46
N TYR A 394 -8.65 -14.61 1.15
CA TYR A 394 -7.60 -15.40 1.81
C TYR A 394 -7.77 -15.51 3.33
N GLY A 395 -9.00 -15.37 3.82
CA GLY A 395 -9.33 -15.40 5.24
C GLY A 395 -8.94 -14.14 6.02
N SER A 396 -8.59 -13.06 5.32
CA SER A 396 -8.32 -11.78 5.97
C SER A 396 -9.58 -11.24 6.63
N ILE A 397 -9.47 -10.89 7.90
CA ILE A 397 -10.51 -10.14 8.61
C ILE A 397 -10.14 -8.65 8.74
N LEU A 398 -8.93 -8.27 8.31
CA LEU A 398 -8.45 -6.90 8.41
C LEU A 398 -9.21 -5.98 7.45
N ASP A 399 -9.41 -4.74 7.88
CA ASP A 399 -9.92 -3.69 7.01
C ASP A 399 -8.95 -3.48 5.85
N SER A 400 -9.45 -3.79 4.65
CA SER A 400 -8.78 -3.56 3.38
C SER A 400 -8.97 -2.11 2.91
N GLY A 401 -9.80 -1.31 3.58
CA GLY A 401 -9.99 0.12 3.35
C GLY A 401 -8.87 0.99 3.93
N PRO A 402 -9.05 2.32 3.90
CA PRO A 402 -7.99 3.27 4.22
C PRO A 402 -7.66 3.40 5.71
N ASN A 403 -8.56 2.98 6.61
CA ASN A 403 -8.44 3.24 8.05
C ASN A 403 -7.90 2.05 8.86
N LEU A 404 -7.71 0.88 8.23
CA LEU A 404 -7.06 -0.29 8.83
C LEU A 404 -7.68 -0.74 10.16
N LEU A 405 -9.00 -0.59 10.27
CA LEU A 405 -9.73 -0.93 11.48
C LEU A 405 -9.56 -2.41 11.83
N GLN A 406 -9.22 -2.65 13.10
CA GLN A 406 -9.15 -4.00 13.63
C GLN A 406 -10.54 -4.63 13.74
N SER A 407 -10.60 -5.94 13.53
CA SER A 407 -11.84 -6.70 13.60
C SER A 407 -11.64 -8.04 14.31
N ILE A 408 -12.75 -8.66 14.66
CA ILE A 408 -12.82 -10.00 15.23
C ILE A 408 -13.87 -10.79 14.48
N ALA A 409 -13.54 -12.02 14.10
CA ALA A 409 -14.49 -12.99 13.59
C ALA A 409 -14.48 -14.23 14.49
N VAL A 410 -15.66 -14.67 14.91
CA VAL A 410 -15.86 -15.84 15.77
C VAL A 410 -16.81 -16.82 15.09
N GLY A 411 -16.48 -18.13 15.15
CA GLY A 411 -17.36 -19.20 14.66
C GLY A 411 -17.57 -19.21 13.14
N GLN A 412 -16.70 -18.55 12.39
CA GLN A 412 -16.73 -18.46 10.93
C GLN A 412 -15.96 -19.60 10.27
N THR A 413 -16.37 -19.97 9.06
CA THR A 413 -15.63 -20.85 8.16
C THR A 413 -15.43 -20.16 6.80
N MET A 414 -14.31 -20.42 6.14
CA MET A 414 -14.03 -19.84 4.82
C MET A 414 -14.72 -20.65 3.73
N ILE A 415 -15.39 -19.96 2.80
CA ILE A 415 -16.02 -20.54 1.62
C ILE A 415 -15.75 -19.68 0.39
N ASN A 416 -16.02 -20.21 -0.80
CA ASN A 416 -16.00 -19.40 -2.02
C ASN A 416 -17.13 -18.36 -1.99
N GLY A 417 -16.75 -17.09 -2.06
CA GLY A 417 -17.62 -15.93 -2.04
C GLY A 417 -18.12 -15.54 -3.43
N ARG A 418 -18.84 -14.40 -3.49
CA ARG A 418 -19.23 -13.78 -4.76
C ARG A 418 -18.03 -13.22 -5.51
N VAL A 419 -17.09 -12.65 -4.75
CA VAL A 419 -15.76 -12.23 -5.18
C VAL A 419 -14.79 -13.02 -4.33
N LYS A 420 -13.96 -13.87 -4.95
CA LYS A 420 -13.02 -14.80 -4.29
C LYS A 420 -13.60 -15.54 -3.08
N ASP A 421 -13.32 -15.10 -1.85
CA ASP A 421 -13.69 -15.81 -0.62
C ASP A 421 -14.79 -15.10 0.16
N ALA A 422 -15.41 -15.79 1.12
CA ALA A 422 -16.41 -15.23 2.03
C ALA A 422 -16.41 -15.95 3.39
N LEU A 423 -16.91 -15.25 4.40
CA LEU A 423 -17.18 -15.82 5.72
C LEU A 423 -18.55 -16.52 5.74
N LEU A 424 -18.56 -17.80 6.11
CA LEU A 424 -19.77 -18.56 6.42
C LEU A 424 -19.97 -18.62 7.94
N PHE A 425 -21.10 -18.09 8.41
CA PHE A 425 -21.56 -18.19 9.79
C PHE A 425 -22.64 -19.28 9.90
N ASN A 426 -22.32 -20.39 10.55
CA ASN A 426 -23.19 -21.58 10.64
C ASN A 426 -23.64 -21.93 12.07
N SER A 427 -23.32 -21.08 13.05
CA SER A 427 -23.75 -21.24 14.44
C SER A 427 -24.40 -19.96 14.95
N THR A 428 -25.23 -20.09 15.99
CA THR A 428 -25.95 -18.96 16.60
C THR A 428 -25.05 -18.02 17.39
N SER A 429 -23.80 -18.41 17.65
CA SER A 429 -22.80 -17.60 18.36
C SER A 429 -21.72 -17.04 17.42
N ALA A 430 -21.87 -17.25 16.10
CA ALA A 430 -20.89 -16.80 15.13
C ALA A 430 -21.18 -15.36 14.70
N TYR A 431 -20.14 -14.52 14.65
CA TYR A 431 -20.26 -13.11 14.28
C TYR A 431 -18.96 -12.56 13.71
N PHE A 432 -19.09 -11.46 12.99
CA PHE A 432 -17.99 -10.57 12.64
C PHE A 432 -18.24 -9.21 13.29
N ARG A 433 -17.22 -8.66 13.94
CA ARG A 433 -17.29 -7.38 14.65
C ARG A 433 -16.10 -6.52 14.29
N THR A 434 -16.37 -5.25 14.13
CA THR A 434 -15.38 -4.18 14.02
C THR A 434 -15.82 -3.01 14.90
N SER A 435 -14.88 -2.15 15.29
CA SER A 435 -15.09 -1.04 16.21
C SER A 435 -14.46 0.25 15.66
N SER A 436 -14.48 1.32 16.46
CA SER A 436 -13.82 2.60 16.14
C SER A 436 -14.48 3.41 15.01
N PHE A 437 -15.76 3.11 14.74
CA PHE A 437 -16.63 3.93 13.88
C PHE A 437 -17.11 5.20 14.59
N MET A 438 -16.21 6.15 14.85
CA MET A 438 -16.52 7.36 15.61
C MET A 438 -17.53 8.29 14.93
N THR A 439 -17.69 8.17 13.61
CA THR A 439 -18.66 8.93 12.81
C THR A 439 -20.05 8.28 12.74
N PHE A 440 -20.17 6.98 13.07
CA PHE A 440 -21.48 6.34 13.12
C PHE A 440 -22.26 6.84 14.34
N GLY A 441 -23.48 7.34 14.10
CA GLY A 441 -24.34 7.88 15.16
C GLY A 441 -24.23 9.40 15.37
N ILE A 442 -23.47 10.12 14.54
CA ILE A 442 -23.56 11.58 14.48
C ILE A 442 -24.91 11.98 13.86
N VAL A 443 -25.62 12.89 14.52
CA VAL A 443 -26.94 13.36 14.09
C VAL A 443 -26.86 13.97 12.69
N ASN A 444 -27.78 13.57 11.81
CA ASN A 444 -27.88 14.01 10.41
C ASN A 444 -26.66 13.65 9.53
N GLN A 445 -25.75 12.78 9.98
CA GLN A 445 -24.70 12.27 9.12
C GLN A 445 -25.23 11.12 8.26
N SER A 446 -25.18 11.30 6.94
CA SER A 446 -25.53 10.24 6.00
C SER A 446 -24.43 9.18 5.96
N PHE A 447 -24.83 7.91 5.86
CA PHE A 447 -23.92 6.79 5.67
C PHE A 447 -24.49 5.80 4.66
N SER A 448 -23.66 4.87 4.18
CA SER A 448 -24.09 3.76 3.34
C SER A 448 -23.34 2.49 3.75
N ILE A 449 -24.04 1.36 3.70
CA ILE A 449 -23.46 0.04 3.94
C ILE A 449 -23.81 -0.81 2.72
N ALA A 450 -22.79 -1.38 2.09
CA ALA A 450 -22.94 -2.29 0.96
C ALA A 450 -22.26 -3.62 1.28
N LEU A 451 -22.93 -4.74 1.00
CA LEU A 451 -22.39 -6.07 1.24
C LEU A 451 -22.99 -7.12 0.29
N TRP A 452 -22.21 -8.14 -0.02
CA TRP A 452 -22.70 -9.37 -0.64
C TRP A 452 -23.21 -10.33 0.44
N ILE A 453 -24.43 -10.83 0.30
CA ILE A 453 -24.99 -11.85 1.19
C ILE A 453 -25.49 -13.06 0.41
N LYS A 454 -25.32 -14.25 0.98
CA LYS A 454 -25.90 -15.51 0.49
C LYS A 454 -26.65 -16.18 1.64
N PRO A 455 -27.88 -15.73 1.96
CA PRO A 455 -28.61 -16.25 3.11
C PRO A 455 -28.99 -17.72 2.89
N MET A 456 -28.71 -18.58 3.88
CA MET A 456 -29.24 -19.94 3.94
C MET A 456 -30.64 -20.00 4.55
N ASN A 457 -30.97 -19.00 5.38
CA ASN A 457 -32.29 -18.77 5.97
C ASN A 457 -32.62 -17.28 5.85
N LEU A 458 -33.91 -16.96 5.65
CA LEU A 458 -34.40 -15.59 5.52
C LEU A 458 -34.98 -15.11 6.86
N HIS A 459 -34.18 -15.10 7.92
CA HIS A 459 -34.57 -14.56 9.23
C HIS A 459 -33.36 -14.02 9.98
N GLY A 460 -33.58 -13.05 10.86
CA GLY A 460 -32.55 -12.54 11.77
C GLY A 460 -31.85 -11.27 11.28
N ILE A 461 -30.86 -10.83 12.05
CA ILE A 461 -30.14 -9.58 11.85
C ILE A 461 -28.86 -9.85 11.05
N LEU A 462 -28.60 -9.03 10.04
CA LEU A 462 -27.38 -9.08 9.24
C LEU A 462 -26.34 -8.09 9.73
N VAL A 463 -26.77 -6.86 10.04
CA VAL A 463 -25.91 -5.78 10.54
C VAL A 463 -26.63 -5.07 11.66
N HIS A 464 -25.95 -4.87 12.78
CA HIS A 464 -26.39 -4.02 13.88
C HIS A 464 -25.22 -3.26 14.48
N ILE A 465 -25.54 -2.17 15.16
CA ILE A 465 -24.63 -1.53 16.10
C ILE A 465 -24.97 -1.98 17.51
N SER A 466 -23.95 -2.12 18.35
CA SER A 466 -24.11 -2.45 19.77
C SER A 466 -23.17 -1.61 20.62
N ASN A 467 -23.58 -1.31 21.84
CA ASN A 467 -22.72 -0.69 22.85
C ASN A 467 -21.82 -1.70 23.59
N GLN A 468 -21.99 -3.00 23.36
CA GLN A 468 -21.15 -4.05 23.93
C GLN A 468 -20.38 -4.79 22.85
N SER A 469 -19.22 -5.30 23.25
CA SER A 469 -18.34 -6.04 22.36
C SER A 469 -18.97 -7.38 21.90
N THR A 470 -19.83 -8.03 22.68
CA THR A 470 -20.45 -9.29 22.23
C THR A 470 -21.58 -9.11 21.20
N GLY A 471 -21.94 -7.87 20.87
CA GLY A 471 -23.13 -7.58 20.07
C GLY A 471 -24.43 -7.59 20.88
N ASP A 472 -24.37 -7.98 22.15
CA ASP A 472 -25.52 -7.98 23.07
C ASP A 472 -25.73 -6.59 23.71
N GLY A 473 -26.73 -6.44 24.59
CA GLY A 473 -27.01 -5.18 25.28
C GLY A 473 -27.90 -4.22 24.47
N TRP A 474 -27.62 -2.92 24.51
CA TRP A 474 -28.32 -1.99 23.61
C TRP A 474 -27.79 -2.21 22.21
N CYS A 475 -28.65 -2.67 21.31
CA CYS A 475 -28.32 -2.82 19.92
C CYS A 475 -29.41 -2.25 19.03
N MET A 476 -28.99 -1.72 17.89
CA MET A 476 -29.90 -1.24 16.85
C MET A 476 -29.63 -2.02 15.56
N PRO A 477 -30.56 -2.92 15.16
CA PRO A 477 -30.45 -3.57 13.86
C PRO A 477 -30.51 -2.50 12.78
N LEU A 478 -29.63 -2.57 11.80
CA LEU A 478 -29.63 -1.69 10.62
C LEU A 478 -30.20 -2.41 9.41
N LEU A 479 -29.85 -3.70 9.26
CA LEU A 479 -30.25 -4.54 8.14
C LEU A 479 -30.56 -5.95 8.64
N GLY A 480 -31.64 -6.56 8.16
CA GLY A 480 -32.02 -7.93 8.51
C GLY A 480 -33.26 -8.41 7.77
N PHE A 481 -33.71 -9.62 8.09
CA PHE A 481 -34.95 -10.20 7.56
C PHE A 481 -36.04 -10.21 8.63
N ASN A 482 -37.26 -9.84 8.25
CA ASN A 482 -38.42 -9.98 9.13
C ASN A 482 -38.93 -11.43 9.20
N SER A 483 -39.97 -11.68 9.99
CA SER A 483 -40.60 -12.99 10.15
C SER A 483 -41.19 -13.58 8.86
N SER A 484 -41.39 -12.76 7.82
CA SER A 484 -41.87 -13.18 6.50
C SER A 484 -40.73 -13.37 5.48
N GLY A 485 -39.46 -13.23 5.90
CA GLY A 485 -38.30 -13.35 5.02
C GLY A 485 -38.02 -12.17 4.11
N ILE A 486 -38.65 -11.02 4.36
CA ILE A 486 -38.43 -9.78 3.61
C ILE A 486 -37.23 -9.04 4.21
N LEU A 487 -36.31 -8.57 3.35
CA LEU A 487 -35.19 -7.74 3.75
C LEU A 487 -35.70 -6.36 4.19
N ILE A 488 -35.32 -5.94 5.40
CA ILE A 488 -35.67 -4.65 6.00
C ILE A 488 -34.40 -3.91 6.36
N ALA A 489 -34.39 -2.61 6.06
CA ALA A 489 -33.46 -1.66 6.62
C ALA A 489 -34.20 -0.73 7.59
N GLN A 490 -33.56 -0.35 8.69
CA GLN A 490 -34.09 0.63 9.62
C GLN A 490 -33.00 1.58 10.12
N SER A 491 -33.41 2.80 10.45
CA SER A 491 -32.58 3.83 11.08
C SER A 491 -33.34 4.41 12.27
N SER A 492 -32.64 4.76 13.35
CA SER A 492 -33.25 5.53 14.44
C SER A 492 -33.63 6.92 13.95
N SER A 493 -34.87 7.32 14.20
CA SER A 493 -35.37 8.69 14.03
C SER A 493 -34.85 9.64 15.11
#